data_AF-A0A7X7J2M1-F1
#
_entry.id   AF-A0A7X7J2M1-F1
#
_cell.length_a   1.000
_cell.length_b   1.000
_cell.length_c   1.000
_cell.angle_alpha   90.00
_cell.angle_beta   90.00
_cell.angle_gamma   90.00
#
_symmetry.space_group_name_H-M   'P 1'
#
loop_
_entity.id
_entity.type
_entity.pdbx_description
1 polymer ?
#
loop_
_entity_poly.entity_id
_entity_poly.type
_entity_poly.pdbx_seq_one_letter_code
_entity_poly.pdbx_strand_id
1 'polypeptide(L)'
;MNTYRKTAITVGILFITCSVAAILGPSLAGSTNAPDYLDQLAGNPNQIILAALLEFVWAASGAGIAIAMYPLLKKYNGALALGAVSSRVVEGVFVLIGTLGLLALLTLSQELR
;
A
#
# COMPACT_ATOMS: atom_id res chain seq x y z
N MET A 1 4.68 32.03 -3.54
CA MET A 1 4.22 31.21 -4.69
C MET A 1 4.97 29.88 -4.86
N ASN A 2 6.24 29.73 -4.42
CA ASN A 2 7.00 28.47 -4.60
C ASN A 2 6.57 27.30 -3.68
N THR A 3 6.03 27.57 -2.48
CA THR A 3 5.70 26.52 -1.50
C THR A 3 4.58 25.60 -1.99
N TYR A 4 3.48 26.15 -2.52
CA TYR A 4 2.38 25.35 -3.07
C TYR A 4 2.81 24.51 -4.27
N ARG A 5 3.72 25.02 -5.09
CA ARG A 5 4.26 24.30 -6.25
C ARG A 5 5.11 23.09 -5.83
N LYS A 6 5.97 23.26 -4.81
CA LYS A 6 6.75 22.16 -4.24
C LYS A 6 5.85 21.09 -3.60
N THR A 7 4.87 21.51 -2.80
CA THR A 7 3.90 20.57 -2.20
C THR A 7 3.11 19.82 -3.26
N ALA A 8 2.65 20.50 -4.32
CA ALA A 8 1.95 19.84 -5.41
C ALA A 8 2.80 18.79 -6.14
N ILE A 9 4.09 19.08 -6.36
CA ILE A 9 5.02 18.10 -6.96
C ILE A 9 5.22 16.90 -6.03
N THR A 10 5.46 17.13 -4.73
CA THR A 10 5.64 16.04 -3.76
C THR A 10 4.40 15.16 -3.65
N VAL A 11 3.21 15.77 -3.56
CA VAL A 11 1.93 15.04 -3.55
C VAL A 11 1.72 14.27 -4.85
N GLY A 12 2.05 14.87 -6.00
CA GLY A 12 1.95 14.21 -7.30
C GLY A 12 2.85 12.99 -7.42
N ILE A 13 4.09 13.08 -6.97
CA ILE A 13 5.03 11.94 -6.94
C ILE A 13 4.48 10.83 -6.04
N LEU A 14 4.10 11.16 -4.81
CA LEU A 14 3.53 10.18 -3.88
C LEU A 14 2.28 9.53 -4.46
N PHE A 15 1.41 10.29 -5.15
CA PHE A 15 0.21 9.77 -5.78
C PHE A 15 0.51 8.78 -6.91
N ILE A 16 1.49 9.09 -7.77
CA ILE A 16 1.90 8.19 -8.85
C ILE A 16 2.51 6.91 -8.26
N THR A 17 3.44 7.04 -7.31
CA THR A 17 4.07 5.89 -6.64
C THR A 17 3.05 5.01 -5.95
N CYS A 18 2.10 5.62 -5.22
CA CYS A 18 0.97 4.96 -4.60
C CYS A 18 0.13 4.18 -5.62
N SER A 19 -0.24 4.80 -6.74
CA SER A 19 -1.08 4.17 -7.77
C SER A 19 -0.39 2.98 -8.43
N VAL A 20 0.89 3.12 -8.76
CA VAL A 20 1.69 2.05 -9.35
C VAL A 20 1.82 0.87 -8.38
N ALA A 21 2.12 1.15 -7.11
CA ALA A 21 2.25 0.12 -6.09
C ALA A 21 0.93 -0.62 -5.82
N ALA A 22 -0.20 0.10 -5.78
CA ALA A 22 -1.53 -0.48 -5.59
C ALA A 22 -1.96 -1.44 -6.71
N ILE A 23 -1.52 -1.18 -7.95
CA ILE A 23 -1.84 -2.02 -9.11
C ILE A 23 -0.88 -3.22 -9.16
N LEU A 24 0.42 -2.96 -9.00
CA LEU A 24 1.44 -4.00 -9.19
C LEU A 24 1.48 -5.00 -8.03
N GLY A 25 1.31 -4.58 -6.77
CA GLY A 25 1.40 -5.47 -5.60
C GLY A 25 0.47 -6.68 -5.70
N PRO A 26 -0.86 -6.50 -5.78
CA PRO A 26 -1.81 -7.61 -5.89
C PRO A 26 -1.62 -8.46 -7.15
N SER A 27 -1.20 -7.83 -8.26
CA SER A 27 -0.97 -8.57 -9.52
C SER A 27 0.21 -9.55 -9.42
N LEU A 28 1.21 -9.24 -8.59
CA LEU A 28 2.39 -10.08 -8.35
C LEU A 28 2.12 -11.19 -7.32
N ALA A 29 1.15 -10.98 -6.42
CA ALA A 29 0.77 -11.98 -5.41
C ALA A 29 -0.05 -13.17 -5.98
N GLY A 30 -0.51 -13.07 -7.23
CA GLY A 30 -1.29 -14.11 -7.89
C GLY A 30 -2.75 -14.16 -7.45
N SER A 31 -3.57 -14.96 -8.16
CA SER A 31 -4.99 -15.10 -7.85
C SER A 31 -5.20 -16.10 -6.71
N THR A 32 -5.73 -15.62 -5.59
CA THR A 32 -6.10 -16.44 -4.42
C THR A 32 -7.20 -17.48 -4.70
N ASN A 33 -7.89 -17.37 -5.83
CA ASN A 33 -8.97 -18.28 -6.21
C ASN A 33 -8.49 -19.50 -7.04
N ALA A 34 -7.19 -19.63 -7.29
CA ALA A 34 -6.66 -20.77 -8.03
C ALA A 34 -6.55 -22.01 -7.12
N PRO A 35 -6.93 -23.21 -7.60
CA PRO A 35 -6.79 -24.45 -6.83
C PRO A 35 -5.32 -24.75 -6.46
N ASP A 36 -4.38 -24.31 -7.29
CA ASP A 36 -2.92 -24.49 -7.09
C ASP A 36 -2.25 -23.25 -6.47
N TYR A 37 -2.99 -22.40 -5.76
CA TYR A 37 -2.47 -21.14 -5.22
C TYR A 37 -1.24 -21.32 -4.32
N LEU A 38 -1.24 -22.35 -3.47
CA LEU A 38 -0.10 -22.66 -2.59
C LEU A 38 1.14 -23.07 -3.39
N ASP A 39 0.99 -23.90 -4.43
CA ASP A 39 2.11 -24.33 -5.28
C ASP A 39 2.69 -23.16 -6.11
N GLN A 40 1.84 -22.24 -6.58
CA GLN A 40 2.28 -21.02 -7.25
C GLN A 40 3.07 -20.09 -6.32
N LEU A 41 2.64 -19.99 -5.05
CA LEU A 41 3.34 -19.26 -4.00
C LEU A 41 4.75 -19.82 -3.76
N ALA A 42 4.87 -21.14 -3.58
CA ALA A 42 6.15 -21.81 -3.38
C ALA A 42 7.07 -21.72 -4.61
N GLY A 43 6.49 -21.66 -5.81
CA GLY A 43 7.24 -21.53 -7.06
C GLY A 43 7.91 -20.16 -7.26
N ASN A 44 7.36 -19.08 -6.68
CA ASN A 44 7.83 -17.71 -6.92
C ASN A 44 7.95 -16.86 -5.64
N PRO A 45 8.76 -17.27 -4.64
CA PRO A 45 8.88 -16.55 -3.36
C PRO A 45 9.39 -15.12 -3.52
N ASN A 46 10.29 -14.86 -4.47
CA ASN A 46 10.79 -13.51 -4.74
C ASN A 46 9.71 -12.55 -5.24
N GLN A 47 8.72 -13.04 -6.00
CA GLN A 47 7.61 -12.20 -6.48
C GLN A 47 6.68 -11.81 -5.32
N ILE A 48 6.40 -12.74 -4.41
CA ILE A 48 5.58 -12.48 -3.22
C ILE A 48 6.26 -11.47 -2.28
N ILE A 49 7.57 -11.60 -2.07
CA ILE A 49 8.34 -10.62 -1.27
C ILE A 49 8.31 -9.24 -1.93
N LEU A 50 8.45 -9.18 -3.26
CA LEU A 50 8.38 -7.92 -4.00
C LEU A 50 6.97 -7.30 -3.97
N ALA A 51 5.93 -8.12 -4.05
CA ALA A 51 4.54 -7.71 -3.85
C ALA A 51 4.35 -7.11 -2.45
N ALA A 52 4.86 -7.77 -1.41
CA ALA A 52 4.80 -7.27 -0.05
C ALA A 52 5.50 -5.92 0.10
N LEU A 53 6.70 -5.77 -0.44
CA LEU A 53 7.42 -4.48 -0.43
C LEU A 53 6.63 -3.37 -1.13
N LEU A 54 5.97 -3.67 -2.25
CA LEU A 54 5.11 -2.70 -2.94
C LEU A 54 3.90 -2.30 -2.08
N GLU A 55 3.28 -3.24 -1.36
CA GLU A 55 2.18 -2.92 -0.44
C GLU A 55 2.63 -2.00 0.71
N PHE A 56 3.83 -2.20 1.26
CA PHE A 56 4.42 -1.27 2.23
C PHE A 56 4.61 0.14 1.63
N VAL A 57 5.16 0.22 0.41
CA VAL A 57 5.33 1.51 -0.30
C VAL A 57 3.99 2.17 -0.58
N TRP A 58 2.97 1.38 -0.93
CA TRP A 58 1.62 1.87 -1.14
C TRP A 58 1.03 2.48 0.13
N ALA A 59 1.09 1.76 1.26
CA ALA A 59 0.60 2.22 2.55
C ALA A 59 1.32 3.51 3.00
N ALA A 60 2.66 3.55 2.89
CA ALA A 60 3.46 4.72 3.24
C ALA A 60 3.15 5.93 2.34
N SER A 61 3.02 5.70 1.03
CA SER A 61 2.70 6.77 0.07
C SER A 61 1.29 7.31 0.29
N GLY A 62 0.32 6.43 0.55
CA GLY A 62 -1.07 6.80 0.87
C GLY A 62 -1.16 7.68 2.12
N ALA A 63 -0.48 7.29 3.20
CA ALA A 63 -0.38 8.11 4.41
C ALA A 63 0.33 9.46 4.14
N GLY A 64 1.42 9.44 3.36
CA GLY A 64 2.18 10.63 2.97
C GLY A 64 1.34 11.64 2.20
N ILE A 65 0.48 11.20 1.27
CA ILE A 65 -0.45 12.06 0.53
C ILE A 65 -1.40 12.77 1.50
N ALA A 66 -2.00 12.02 2.43
CA ALA A 66 -2.96 12.57 3.38
C ALA A 66 -2.32 13.63 4.28
N ILE A 67 -1.13 13.35 4.80
CA ILE A 67 -0.36 14.27 5.65
C ILE A 67 0.03 15.52 4.87
N ALA A 68 0.50 15.37 3.63
CA ALA A 68 0.88 16.50 2.78
C ALA A 68 -0.33 17.39 2.41
N MET A 69 -1.52 16.79 2.27
CA MET A 69 -2.77 17.51 2.00
C MET A 69 -3.45 18.07 3.25
N TYR A 70 -3.06 17.64 4.46
CA TYR A 70 -3.66 18.09 5.71
C TYR A 70 -3.72 19.63 5.88
N PRO A 71 -2.65 20.41 5.60
CA PRO A 71 -2.68 21.87 5.74
C PRO A 71 -3.67 22.54 4.77
N LEU A 72 -3.96 21.91 3.63
CA LEU A 72 -4.93 22.39 2.66
C LEU A 72 -6.35 22.08 3.13
N LEU A 73 -6.60 20.83 3.54
CA LEU A 73 -7.91 20.37 4.00
C LEU A 73 -8.35 21.07 5.30
N LYS A 74 -7.40 21.32 6.21
CA LYS A 74 -7.67 21.99 7.49
C LYS A 74 -8.22 23.42 7.32
N LYS A 75 -7.92 24.10 6.19
CA LYS A 75 -8.47 25.44 5.90
C LYS A 75 -9.98 25.43 5.66
N TYR A 76 -10.53 24.31 5.21
CA TYR A 76 -11.96 24.16 4.95
C TYR A 76 -12.67 23.54 6.15
N ASN A 77 -12.17 22.40 6.65
CA ASN A 77 -12.73 21.76 7.84
C ASN A 77 -11.67 20.88 8.52
N GLY A 78 -11.28 21.27 9.73
CA GLY A 78 -10.25 20.55 10.50
C GLY A 78 -10.64 19.13 10.90
N ALA A 79 -11.92 18.87 11.19
CA ALA A 79 -12.39 17.54 11.57
C ALA A 79 -12.34 16.58 10.38
N LEU A 80 -12.79 17.03 9.19
CA LEU A 80 -12.69 16.23 7.96
C LEU A 80 -11.24 15.99 7.54
N ALA A 81 -10.36 16.98 7.74
CA ALA A 81 -8.94 16.84 7.45
C ALA A 81 -8.27 15.77 8.32
N LEU A 82 -8.54 15.77 9.63
CA LEU A 82 -8.07 14.73 10.54
C LEU A 82 -8.68 13.38 10.19
N GLY A 83 -9.97 13.33 9.88
CA GLY A 83 -10.67 12.12 9.43
C GLY A 83 -10.03 11.49 8.19
N ALA A 84 -9.63 12.31 7.21
CA ALA A 84 -8.95 11.83 6.00
C ALA A 84 -7.58 11.21 6.32
N VAL A 85 -6.80 11.84 7.20
CA VAL A 85 -5.50 11.30 7.64
C VAL A 85 -5.68 10.00 8.41
N SER A 86 -6.60 9.97 9.39
CA SER A 86 -6.87 8.76 10.17
C SER A 86 -7.38 7.63 9.31
N SER A 87 -8.25 7.91 8.33
CA SER A 87 -8.74 6.91 7.38
C SER A 87 -7.61 6.26 6.59
N ARG A 88 -6.61 7.04 6.16
CA ARG A 88 -5.45 6.52 5.41
C ARG A 88 -4.51 5.70 6.28
N VAL A 89 -4.36 6.05 7.55
CA VAL A 89 -3.61 5.24 8.51
C VAL A 89 -4.33 3.91 8.76
N VAL A 90 -5.65 3.94 8.97
CA VAL A 90 -6.47 2.73 9.15
C VAL A 90 -6.40 1.84 7.91
N GLU A 91 -6.56 2.40 6.71
CA GLU A 91 -6.35 1.70 5.44
C GLU A 91 -4.97 1.02 5.42
N GLY A 92 -3.90 1.78 5.68
CA GLY A 92 -2.54 1.23 5.72
C GLY A 92 -2.37 0.06 6.71
N VAL A 93 -3.01 0.10 7.88
CA VAL A 93 -2.96 -1.01 8.85
C VAL A 93 -3.64 -2.26 8.29
N PHE A 94 -4.82 -2.13 7.67
CA PHE A 94 -5.50 -3.28 7.05
C PHE A 94 -4.67 -3.91 5.93
N VAL A 95 -3.99 -3.08 5.14
CA VAL A 95 -3.08 -3.53 4.09
C VAL A 95 -1.96 -4.36 4.70
N LEU A 96 -1.27 -3.83 5.71
CA LEU A 96 -0.19 -4.52 6.39
C LEU A 96 -0.62 -5.87 6.98
N ILE A 97 -1.81 -5.94 7.57
CA ILE A 97 -2.38 -7.19 8.08
C ILE A 97 -2.56 -8.19 6.93
N GLY A 98 -3.11 -7.75 5.79
CA GLY A 98 -3.24 -8.55 4.58
C GLY A 98 -1.88 -9.05 4.06
N THR A 99 -0.89 -8.16 3.98
CA THR A 99 0.47 -8.49 3.53
C THR A 99 1.15 -9.51 4.43
N LEU A 100 1.02 -9.37 5.75
CA LEU A 100 1.54 -10.32 6.73
C LEU A 100 0.85 -11.68 6.61
N GLY A 101 -0.47 -11.69 6.33
CA GLY A 101 -1.21 -12.91 6.03
C GLY A 101 -0.67 -13.63 4.79
N LEU A 102 -0.39 -12.89 3.71
CA LEU A 102 0.22 -13.44 2.50
C LEU A 102 1.62 -14.02 2.76
N LEU A 103 2.47 -13.31 3.51
CA LEU A 103 3.80 -13.79 3.87
C LEU A 103 3.75 -15.04 4.76
N ALA A 104 2.83 -15.10 5.72
CA ALA A 104 2.62 -16.29 6.53
C ALA A 104 2.17 -17.49 5.68
N LEU A 105 1.31 -17.25 4.69
CA LEU A 105 0.88 -18.29 3.76
C LEU A 105 2.03 -18.80 2.88
N LEU A 106 2.93 -17.89 2.45
CA LEU A 106 4.15 -18.25 1.75
C LEU A 106 5.05 -19.16 2.61
N THR A 107 5.27 -18.80 3.87
CA THR A 107 6.06 -19.62 4.80
C THR A 107 5.43 -21.00 4.99
N LEU A 108 4.11 -21.07 5.17
CA LEU A 108 3.40 -22.33 5.30
C LEU A 108 3.49 -23.19 4.03
N SER A 109 3.37 -22.57 2.86
CA SER A 109 3.55 -23.26 1.57
C SER A 109 4.96 -23.84 1.40
N GLN A 110 5.99 -23.16 1.92
CA GLN A 110 7.36 -23.66 1.92
C GLN A 110 7.58 -24.82 2.90
N GLU A 111 6.87 -24.86 4.04
CA GLU A 111 6.98 -25.94 5.02
C GLU A 111 6.16 -27.20 4.66
N LEU A 112 5.02 -27.04 3.98
CA LEU A 112 4.13 -28.16 3.59
C LEU A 112 4.61 -28.94 2.36
N ARG A 113 5.72 -28.53 1.73
CA ARG A 113 6.32 -29.15 0.55
C ARG A 113 7.48 -30.07 0.92
#